data_AF-A0A8H7PB82-F1
#
_entry.id   AF-A0A8H7PB82-F1
#
_cell.length_a   1.000
_cell.length_b   1.000
_cell.length_c   1.000
_cell.angle_alpha   90.00
_cell.angle_beta   90.00
_cell.angle_gamma   90.00
#
_symmetry.space_group_name_H-M   'P 1'
#
loop_
_entity.id
_entity.type
_entity.pdbx_description
1 polymer ?
#
loop_
_entity_poly.entity_id
_entity_poly.type
_entity_poly.pdbx_seq_one_letter_code
_entity_poly.pdbx_strand_id
1 'polypeptide(L)'
;MSSVEHSFLFASLDSKQPRSARKVHIRRLFDILQLSLLRNDLERARRAWAILIRCKEIHWRDMWTTAVGLLGEDAPPDDADSDEEKINFLRIAMRQHLDERELILKELTLRLIRAGMHREALDELDLNLPTFPFQDNPVLHVYAGLLAVYLAQPKPNPEPFPGHPWDMGLLAIAQSHFERAKSIDPDNCVAIGFLKQVHYFCFRTCNYFNICCVHPQLPTITQPAHDRATPESDDESMTVDRSEQRRKRVKT
;
A
#
# COMPACT_ATOMS: atom_id res chain seq x y z
N MET A 1 16.81 41.18 34.04
CA MET A 1 15.93 40.68 32.97
C MET A 1 15.07 39.59 33.57
N SER A 2 13.76 39.84 33.76
CA SER A 2 12.86 38.86 34.38
C SER A 2 12.70 37.66 33.46
N SER A 3 13.22 36.51 33.85
CA SER A 3 12.86 35.23 33.24
C SER A 3 11.38 35.00 33.53
N VAL A 4 10.51 35.42 32.62
CA VAL A 4 9.10 35.07 32.69
C VAL A 4 9.04 33.58 32.47
N GLU A 5 8.85 32.82 33.56
CA GLU A 5 8.65 31.37 33.48
C GLU A 5 7.39 31.11 32.65
N HIS A 6 7.61 30.65 31.41
CA HIS A 6 6.53 30.26 30.54
C HIS A 6 6.15 28.81 30.87
N SER A 7 5.02 28.63 31.55
CA SER A 7 4.40 27.31 31.71
C SER A 7 3.78 26.89 30.37
N PHE A 8 4.16 25.70 29.90
CA PHE A 8 3.63 25.07 28.70
C PHE A 8 2.90 23.79 29.09
N LEU A 9 1.76 23.52 28.46
CA LEU A 9 0.90 22.41 28.84
C LEU A 9 1.37 21.09 28.22
N PHE A 10 1.99 21.14 27.04
CA PHE A 10 2.49 19.96 26.35
C PHE A 10 3.98 20.06 26.01
N ALA A 11 4.60 18.89 25.82
CA ALA A 11 5.94 18.79 25.26
C ALA A 11 5.86 19.17 23.77
N SER A 12 6.55 20.24 23.35
CA SER A 12 6.61 20.62 21.94
C SER A 12 7.58 19.74 21.14
N LEU A 13 7.41 19.74 19.81
CA LEU A 13 8.21 19.00 18.81
C LEU A 13 9.73 19.09 19.06
N ASP A 14 10.22 20.25 19.47
CA ASP A 14 11.54 20.40 20.06
C ASP A 14 11.37 20.66 21.56
N SER A 15 11.76 19.72 22.42
CA SER A 15 11.73 19.86 23.89
C SER A 15 12.67 20.95 24.44
N LYS A 16 13.31 21.72 23.55
CA LYS A 16 14.23 22.81 23.88
C LYS A 16 13.46 24.03 24.40
N GLN A 17 13.99 24.68 25.43
CA GLN A 17 13.42 25.93 25.93
C GLN A 17 13.36 26.99 24.81
N PRO A 18 12.21 27.67 24.62
CA PRO A 18 12.05 28.65 23.56
C PRO A 18 12.90 29.89 23.85
N ARG A 19 13.91 30.14 23.01
CA ARG A 19 14.85 31.27 23.17
C ARG A 19 14.34 32.60 22.59
N SER A 20 13.19 32.61 21.93
CA SER A 20 12.62 33.81 21.30
C SER A 20 11.11 33.93 21.56
N ALA A 21 10.60 35.16 21.60
CA ALA A 21 9.17 35.43 21.73
C ALA A 21 8.34 34.71 20.65
N ARG A 22 8.87 34.64 19.41
CA ARG A 22 8.26 33.89 18.31
C ARG A 22 8.11 32.40 18.64
N LYS A 23 9.14 31.74 19.18
CA LYS A 23 9.05 30.34 19.59
C LYS A 23 8.06 30.12 20.74
N VAL A 24 7.96 31.07 21.68
CA VAL A 24 6.95 31.04 22.75
C VAL A 24 5.53 31.10 22.17
N HIS A 25 5.27 31.98 21.20
CA HIS A 25 3.96 32.07 20.54
C HIS A 25 3.61 30.81 19.75
N ILE A 26 4.56 30.25 19.00
CA ILE A 26 4.36 29.00 18.27
C ILE A 26 4.03 27.86 19.23
N ARG A 27 4.74 27.77 20.36
CA ARG A 27 4.48 26.74 21.38
C ARG A 27 3.12 26.91 22.04
N ARG A 28 2.71 28.14 22.37
CA ARG A 28 1.36 28.42 22.87
C ARG A 28 0.27 28.09 21.85
N LEU A 29 0.53 28.35 20.57
CA LEU A 29 -0.40 28.03 19.50
C LEU A 29 -0.53 26.51 19.33
N PHE A 30 0.56 25.77 19.50
CA PHE A 30 0.54 24.30 19.55
C PHE A 30 -0.25 23.78 20.77
N ASP A 31 -0.06 24.37 21.95
CA ASP A 31 -0.85 24.00 23.14
C ASP A 31 -2.34 24.27 22.93
N ILE A 32 -2.71 25.39 22.29
CA ILE A 32 -4.10 25.69 21.91
C ILE A 32 -4.64 24.66 20.92
N LEU A 33 -3.85 24.24 19.93
CA LEU A 33 -4.24 23.20 18.99
C LEU A 33 -4.53 21.89 19.74
N GLN A 34 -3.62 21.41 20.58
CA GLN A 34 -3.80 20.16 21.31
C GLN A 34 -4.98 20.21 22.29
N LEU A 35 -5.16 21.34 23.00
CA LEU A 35 -6.34 21.53 23.86
C LEU A 35 -7.64 21.56 23.09
N SER A 36 -7.66 22.18 21.90
CA SER A 36 -8.88 22.26 21.08
C SER A 36 -9.23 20.90 20.48
N LEU A 37 -8.25 20.10 20.07
CA LEU A 37 -8.44 18.71 19.68
C LEU A 37 -9.01 17.87 20.84
N LEU A 38 -8.41 17.94 22.03
CA LEU A 38 -8.90 17.19 23.20
C LEU A 38 -10.32 17.60 23.66
N ARG A 39 -10.71 18.85 23.38
CA ARG A 39 -12.05 19.37 23.70
C ARG A 39 -13.06 19.20 22.58
N ASN A 40 -12.65 18.62 21.45
CA ASN A 40 -13.47 18.51 20.24
C ASN A 40 -13.96 19.87 19.69
N ASP A 41 -13.19 20.94 19.91
CA ASP A 41 -13.45 22.29 19.36
C ASP A 41 -12.69 22.46 18.04
N LEU A 42 -13.28 21.92 16.98
CA LEU A 42 -12.61 21.71 15.70
C LEU A 42 -12.43 22.99 14.89
N GLU A 43 -13.38 23.93 15.00
CA GLU A 43 -13.24 25.24 14.37
C GLU A 43 -11.99 25.96 14.89
N ARG A 44 -11.81 25.94 16.22
CA ARG A 44 -10.66 26.58 16.85
C ARG A 44 -9.37 25.84 16.51
N ALA A 45 -9.41 24.52 16.47
CA ALA A 45 -8.28 23.70 16.07
C ALA A 45 -7.86 23.99 14.62
N ARG A 46 -8.82 24.11 13.68
CA ARG A 46 -8.57 24.44 12.27
C ARG A 46 -7.95 25.82 12.09
N ARG A 47 -8.44 26.82 12.81
CA ARG A 47 -7.86 28.18 12.80
C ARG A 47 -6.43 28.17 13.34
N ALA A 48 -6.20 27.47 14.46
CA ALA A 48 -4.85 27.33 15.03
C ALA A 48 -3.91 26.62 14.03
N TRP A 49 -4.38 25.53 13.42
CA TRP A 49 -3.66 24.76 12.41
C TRP A 49 -3.31 25.57 11.17
N ALA A 50 -4.24 26.36 10.63
CA ALA A 50 -4.00 27.22 9.47
C ALA A 50 -2.90 28.26 9.72
N ILE A 51 -2.75 28.73 10.96
CA ILE A 51 -1.66 29.64 11.35
C ILE A 51 -0.35 28.85 11.51
N LEU A 52 -0.39 27.65 12.09
CA LEU A 52 0.79 26.80 12.30
C LEU A 52 1.43 26.37 10.97
N ILE A 53 0.66 25.95 9.96
CA ILE A 53 1.21 25.51 8.66
C ILE A 53 1.99 26.63 7.94
N ARG A 54 1.63 27.90 8.17
CA ARG A 54 2.33 29.06 7.58
C ARG A 54 3.64 29.38 8.29
N CYS A 55 3.90 28.80 9.46
CA CYS A 55 5.13 29.00 10.20
C CYS A 55 6.24 28.11 9.64
N LYS A 56 7.40 28.69 9.33
CA LYS A 56 8.55 27.96 8.77
C LYS A 56 9.16 26.97 9.76
N GLU A 57 8.93 27.17 11.04
CA GLU A 57 9.45 26.35 12.13
C GLU A 57 8.69 25.04 12.34
N ILE A 58 7.54 24.89 11.68
CA ILE A 58 6.70 23.72 11.81
C ILE A 58 6.85 22.90 10.55
N HIS A 59 7.35 21.69 10.72
CA HIS A 59 7.29 20.67 9.69
C HIS A 59 5.85 20.16 9.63
N TRP A 60 4.98 20.92 8.93
CA TRP A 60 3.57 20.56 8.74
C TRP A 60 3.39 19.16 8.16
N ARG A 61 4.41 18.75 7.40
CA ARG A 61 4.67 17.42 6.86
C ARG A 61 4.59 16.32 7.94
N ASP A 62 5.23 16.50 9.07
CA ASP A 62 5.30 15.50 10.15
C ASP A 62 3.98 15.42 10.95
N MET A 63 3.04 16.31 10.66
CA MET A 63 1.74 16.44 11.35
C MET A 63 0.57 16.14 10.40
N TRP A 64 0.79 15.32 9.37
CA TRP A 64 -0.26 14.95 8.41
C TRP A 64 -1.44 14.25 9.07
N THR A 65 -1.24 13.47 10.15
CA THR A 65 -2.31 12.83 10.92
C THR A 65 -3.26 13.86 11.54
N THR A 66 -2.70 14.97 12.03
CA THR A 66 -3.47 16.09 12.56
C THR A 66 -4.21 16.80 11.44
N ALA A 67 -3.59 16.95 10.26
CA ALA A 67 -4.26 17.52 9.09
C ALA A 67 -5.45 16.67 8.63
N VAL A 68 -5.28 15.34 8.55
CA VAL A 68 -6.37 14.40 8.19
C VAL A 68 -7.49 14.41 9.22
N GLY A 69 -7.15 14.49 10.52
CA GLY A 69 -8.15 14.60 11.59
C GLY A 69 -8.97 15.88 11.50
N LEU A 70 -8.35 17.00 11.14
CA LEU A 70 -9.02 18.29 11.02
C LEU A 70 -9.82 18.48 9.71
N LEU A 71 -9.53 17.68 8.69
CA LEU A 71 -10.29 17.66 7.44
C LEU A 71 -11.61 16.91 7.67
N GLY A 72 -12.72 17.43 7.16
CA GLY A 72 -13.99 16.71 7.07
C GLY A 72 -14.59 16.17 8.37
N GLU A 73 -14.39 16.84 9.52
CA GLU A 73 -15.03 16.46 10.79
C GLU A 73 -16.31 17.29 11.07
N ASP A 74 -16.51 18.39 10.32
CA ASP A 74 -17.78 19.14 10.29
C ASP A 74 -18.83 18.46 9.39
N ALA A 75 -18.42 17.47 8.60
CA ALA A 75 -19.27 16.74 7.69
C ALA A 75 -19.93 15.56 8.41
N PRO A 76 -21.20 15.23 8.14
CA PRO A 76 -21.84 14.05 8.71
C PRO A 76 -20.99 12.79 8.43
N PRO A 77 -21.03 11.77 9.31
CA PRO A 77 -20.11 10.62 9.29
C PRO A 77 -20.16 9.75 8.02
N ASP A 78 -21.11 10.02 7.13
CA ASP A 78 -21.37 9.33 5.86
C ASP A 78 -21.26 10.27 4.64
N ASP A 79 -20.65 11.44 4.83
CA ASP A 79 -20.46 12.42 3.76
C ASP A 79 -19.29 12.01 2.87
N ALA A 80 -19.63 11.44 1.71
CA ALA A 80 -18.67 11.00 0.70
C ALA A 80 -17.74 12.14 0.25
N ASP A 81 -18.24 13.39 0.26
CA ASP A 81 -17.47 14.56 -0.16
C ASP A 81 -16.30 14.84 0.81
N SER A 82 -16.50 14.60 2.11
CA SER A 82 -15.45 14.75 3.12
C SER A 82 -14.37 13.67 2.99
N ASP A 83 -14.76 12.44 2.64
CA ASP A 83 -13.79 11.37 2.40
C ASP A 83 -13.03 11.61 1.09
N GLU A 84 -13.63 12.20 0.05
CA GLU A 84 -12.93 12.59 -1.18
C GLU A 84 -11.84 13.64 -0.95
N GLU A 85 -12.12 14.70 -0.16
CA GLU A 85 -11.11 15.70 0.20
C GLU A 85 -9.92 15.07 0.95
N LYS A 86 -10.20 14.16 1.89
CA LYS A 86 -9.19 13.41 2.64
C LYS A 86 -8.37 12.49 1.74
N ILE A 87 -9.01 11.77 0.81
CA ILE A 87 -8.35 10.89 -0.16
C ILE A 87 -7.40 11.72 -1.03
N ASN A 88 -7.86 12.86 -1.56
CA ASN A 88 -7.03 13.75 -2.37
C ASN A 88 -5.83 14.30 -1.58
N PHE A 89 -6.04 14.69 -0.32
CA PHE A 89 -4.95 15.10 0.56
C PHE A 89 -3.93 13.97 0.78
N LEU A 90 -4.39 12.75 1.07
CA LEU A 90 -3.52 11.58 1.30
C LEU A 90 -2.74 11.18 0.03
N ARG A 91 -3.35 11.24 -1.16
CA ARG A 91 -2.66 11.01 -2.44
C ARG A 91 -1.54 12.02 -2.67
N ILE A 92 -1.74 13.28 -2.28
CA ILE A 92 -0.69 14.30 -2.34
C ILE A 92 0.39 14.01 -1.29
N ALA A 93 0.00 13.65 -0.06
CA ALA A 93 0.93 13.33 1.02
C ALA A 93 1.83 12.13 0.68
N MET A 94 1.30 11.07 0.08
CA MET A 94 2.04 9.87 -0.31
C MET A 94 3.19 10.16 -1.29
N ARG A 95 3.03 11.17 -2.17
CA ARG A 95 4.08 11.58 -3.11
C ARG A 95 5.19 12.37 -2.42
N GLN A 96 4.86 13.15 -1.40
CA GLN A 96 5.78 14.06 -0.72
C GLN A 96 6.53 13.42 0.44
N HIS A 97 5.95 12.39 1.06
CA HIS A 97 6.51 11.67 2.18
C HIS A 97 7.03 10.33 1.72
N LEU A 98 8.34 10.10 1.79
CA LEU A 98 8.96 8.81 1.47
C LEU A 98 9.01 7.88 2.68
N ASP A 99 9.17 8.45 3.88
CA ASP A 99 9.49 7.70 5.09
C ASP A 99 8.25 7.07 5.75
N GLU A 100 7.10 7.76 5.70
CA GLU A 100 5.84 7.32 6.34
C GLU A 100 4.81 6.77 5.35
N ARG A 101 5.24 6.43 4.13
CA ARG A 101 4.32 5.96 3.07
C ARG A 101 3.47 4.79 3.49
N GLU A 102 4.00 3.89 4.31
CA GLU A 102 3.27 2.69 4.75
C GLU A 102 2.04 3.06 5.58
N LEU A 103 2.18 4.03 6.50
CA LEU A 103 1.08 4.51 7.32
C LEU A 103 0.07 5.29 6.49
N ILE A 104 0.56 6.13 5.58
CA ILE A 104 -0.30 6.91 4.66
C ILE A 104 -1.09 5.96 3.76
N LEU A 105 -0.47 4.90 3.23
CA LEU A 105 -1.13 3.91 2.38
C LEU A 105 -2.19 3.13 3.17
N LYS A 106 -1.89 2.70 4.40
CA LYS A 106 -2.87 2.05 5.28
C LYS A 106 -4.11 2.93 5.49
N GLU A 107 -3.90 4.21 5.83
CA GLU A 107 -5.01 5.15 6.03
C GLU A 107 -5.77 5.40 4.72
N LEU A 108 -5.07 5.59 3.59
CA LEU A 108 -5.69 5.78 2.27
C LEU A 108 -6.58 4.58 1.89
N THR A 109 -6.09 3.35 2.06
CA THR A 109 -6.87 2.14 1.80
C THR A 109 -8.13 2.10 2.66
N LEU A 110 -8.03 2.41 3.96
CA LEU A 110 -9.19 2.43 4.85
C LEU A 110 -10.21 3.49 4.44
N ARG A 111 -9.76 4.66 3.99
CA ARG A 111 -10.64 5.73 3.49
C ARG A 111 -11.35 5.33 2.20
N LEU A 112 -10.63 4.71 1.26
CA LEU A 112 -11.23 4.20 0.02
C LEU A 112 -12.27 3.11 0.30
N ILE A 113 -12.05 2.24 1.30
CA ILE A 113 -13.02 1.24 1.74
C ILE A 113 -14.28 1.91 2.30
N ARG A 114 -14.12 2.92 3.17
CA ARG A 114 -15.26 3.67 3.74
C ARG A 114 -16.08 4.39 2.67
N ALA A 115 -15.42 4.97 1.67
CA ALA A 115 -16.06 5.59 0.51
C ALA A 115 -16.72 4.57 -0.45
N GLY A 116 -16.60 3.26 -0.19
CA GLY A 116 -17.12 2.21 -1.07
C GLY A 116 -16.33 1.99 -2.36
N MET A 117 -15.18 2.65 -2.51
CA MET A 117 -14.30 2.63 -3.69
C MET A 117 -13.33 1.43 -3.65
N HIS A 118 -13.87 0.23 -3.46
CA HIS A 118 -13.11 -1.00 -3.25
C HIS A 118 -12.17 -1.37 -4.41
N ARG A 119 -12.54 -1.03 -5.65
CA ARG A 119 -11.70 -1.27 -6.83
C ARG A 119 -10.46 -0.38 -6.84
N GLU A 120 -10.65 0.92 -6.63
CA GLU A 120 -9.53 1.86 -6.54
C GLU A 120 -8.62 1.54 -5.35
N ALA A 121 -9.19 1.09 -4.22
CA ALA A 121 -8.41 0.62 -3.08
C ALA A 121 -7.49 -0.56 -3.45
N LEU A 122 -7.99 -1.51 -4.26
CA LEU A 122 -7.20 -2.64 -4.72
C LEU A 122 -6.12 -2.19 -5.72
N ASP A 123 -6.47 -1.34 -6.69
CA ASP A 123 -5.51 -0.83 -7.69
C ASP A 123 -4.35 -0.06 -7.03
N GLU A 124 -4.65 0.78 -6.02
CA GLU A 124 -3.63 1.51 -5.26
C GLU A 124 -2.74 0.56 -4.44
N LEU A 125 -3.30 -0.52 -3.88
CA LEU A 125 -2.51 -1.53 -3.18
C LEU A 125 -1.63 -2.32 -4.15
N ASP A 126 -2.16 -2.78 -5.27
CA ASP A 126 -1.42 -3.55 -6.28
C ASP A 126 -0.28 -2.75 -6.90
N LEU A 127 -0.46 -1.43 -7.03
CA LEU A 127 0.60 -0.52 -7.48
C LEU A 127 1.73 -0.40 -6.46
N ASN A 128 1.41 -0.32 -5.17
CA ASN A 128 2.39 -0.02 -4.12
C ASN A 128 3.03 -1.27 -3.51
N LEU A 129 2.32 -2.39 -3.39
CA LEU A 129 2.79 -3.64 -2.76
C LEU A 129 4.10 -4.20 -3.34
N PRO A 130 4.38 -4.14 -4.66
CA PRO A 130 5.66 -4.60 -5.21
C PRO A 130 6.86 -3.73 -4.84
N THR A 131 6.63 -2.53 -4.31
CA THR A 131 7.69 -1.56 -4.00
C THR A 131 8.20 -1.77 -2.57
N PHE A 132 9.51 -1.69 -2.36
CA PHE A 132 10.08 -1.64 -1.01
C PHE A 132 9.70 -0.31 -0.34
N PRO A 133 9.19 -0.28 0.91
CA PRO A 133 9.17 -1.36 1.92
C PRO A 133 7.83 -2.13 2.06
N PHE A 134 6.83 -1.89 1.20
CA PHE A 134 5.47 -2.42 1.38
C PHE A 134 5.36 -3.93 1.18
N GLN A 135 6.25 -4.51 0.38
CA GLN A 135 6.30 -5.94 0.07
C GLN A 135 6.36 -6.85 1.31
N ASP A 136 6.93 -6.34 2.40
CA ASP A 136 7.21 -7.08 3.64
C ASP A 136 6.12 -6.84 4.71
N ASN A 137 5.04 -6.14 4.36
CA ASN A 137 3.96 -5.84 5.28
C ASN A 137 2.82 -6.86 5.16
N PRO A 138 2.61 -7.76 6.13
CA PRO A 138 1.56 -8.78 6.04
C PRO A 138 0.16 -8.17 6.04
N VAL A 139 -0.03 -7.03 6.73
CA VAL A 139 -1.34 -6.38 6.88
C VAL A 139 -1.85 -5.83 5.54
N LEU A 140 -0.98 -5.23 4.74
CA LEU A 140 -1.36 -4.70 3.43
C LEU A 140 -1.73 -5.82 2.45
N HIS A 141 -1.00 -6.94 2.45
CA HIS A 141 -1.36 -8.14 1.67
C HIS A 141 -2.70 -8.73 2.11
N VAL A 142 -2.99 -8.75 3.42
CA VAL A 142 -4.30 -9.18 3.92
C VAL A 142 -5.41 -8.26 3.43
N TYR A 143 -5.24 -6.94 3.48
CA TYR A 143 -6.26 -6.01 2.96
C TYR A 143 -6.48 -6.17 1.45
N ALA A 144 -5.42 -6.34 0.66
CA ALA A 144 -5.54 -6.61 -0.78
C ALA A 144 -6.31 -7.91 -1.06
N GLY A 145 -5.98 -8.99 -0.34
CA GLY A 145 -6.68 -10.27 -0.45
C GLY A 145 -8.16 -10.16 -0.06
N LEU A 146 -8.49 -9.44 1.01
CA LEU A 146 -9.87 -9.23 1.45
C LEU A 146 -10.68 -8.40 0.45
N LEU A 147 -10.08 -7.35 -0.12
CA LEU A 147 -10.69 -6.53 -1.17
C LEU A 147 -10.97 -7.36 -2.43
N ALA A 148 -10.01 -8.19 -2.86
CA ALA A 148 -10.19 -9.09 -3.98
C ALA A 148 -11.32 -10.12 -3.73
N VAL A 149 -11.41 -10.70 -2.52
CA VAL A 149 -12.52 -11.58 -2.13
C VAL A 149 -13.85 -10.85 -2.17
N TYR A 150 -13.91 -9.62 -1.66
CA TYR A 150 -15.13 -8.82 -1.66
C TYR A 150 -15.61 -8.51 -3.08
N LEU A 151 -14.69 -8.13 -3.98
CA LEU A 151 -15.00 -7.86 -5.38
C LEU A 151 -15.39 -9.12 -6.17
N ALA A 152 -14.88 -10.29 -5.77
CA ALA A 152 -15.19 -11.58 -6.39
C ALA A 152 -16.59 -12.10 -6.02
N GLN A 153 -17.27 -11.51 -5.02
CA GLN A 153 -18.59 -11.96 -4.60
C GLN A 153 -19.62 -11.79 -5.72
N PRO A 154 -20.54 -12.75 -5.87
CA PRO A 154 -21.59 -12.65 -6.86
C PRO A 154 -22.56 -11.54 -6.48
N LYS A 155 -22.73 -10.58 -7.39
CA LYS A 155 -23.69 -9.49 -7.19
C LYS A 155 -25.11 -10.08 -7.22
N PRO A 156 -25.97 -9.74 -6.24
CA PRO A 156 -27.36 -10.16 -6.26
C PRO A 156 -28.09 -9.38 -7.36
N ASN A 157 -28.01 -9.87 -8.61
CA ASN A 157 -28.84 -9.34 -9.68
C ASN A 157 -30.30 -9.80 -9.44
N PRO A 158 -31.30 -8.94 -9.71
CA PRO A 158 -32.71 -9.30 -9.65
C PRO A 158 -33.17 -10.20 -10.82
N GLU A 159 -32.29 -10.51 -11.75
CA GLU A 159 -32.57 -11.40 -12.89
C GLU A 159 -32.60 -12.87 -12.43
N PRO A 160 -33.56 -13.70 -12.91
CA PRO A 160 -33.85 -15.04 -12.41
C PRO A 160 -32.81 -16.10 -12.80
N PHE A 161 -31.62 -15.70 -13.26
CA PHE A 161 -30.57 -16.63 -13.65
C PHE A 161 -29.89 -17.22 -12.40
N PRO A 162 -29.72 -18.55 -12.32
CA PRO A 162 -29.13 -19.20 -11.16
C PRO A 162 -27.65 -18.81 -11.04
N GLY A 163 -27.36 -17.95 -10.07
CA GLY A 163 -26.05 -17.72 -9.47
C GLY A 163 -24.97 -17.23 -10.43
N HIS A 164 -24.67 -15.92 -10.39
CA HIS A 164 -23.38 -15.47 -10.90
C HIS A 164 -22.26 -16.28 -10.20
N PRO A 165 -21.36 -16.95 -10.93
CA PRO A 165 -20.23 -17.60 -10.32
C PRO A 165 -19.30 -16.55 -9.72
N TRP A 166 -18.54 -16.93 -8.70
CA TRP A 166 -17.47 -16.09 -8.19
C TRP A 166 -16.47 -15.82 -9.30
N ASP A 167 -15.88 -14.62 -9.30
CA ASP A 167 -14.79 -14.31 -10.21
C ASP A 167 -13.53 -15.08 -9.80
N MET A 168 -13.20 -16.11 -10.59
CA MET A 168 -12.06 -16.98 -10.34
C MET A 168 -10.72 -16.25 -10.49
N GLY A 169 -10.66 -15.21 -11.33
CA GLY A 169 -9.45 -14.40 -11.49
C GLY A 169 -9.14 -13.62 -10.21
N LEU A 170 -10.15 -12.95 -9.66
CA LEU A 170 -10.02 -12.22 -8.40
C LEU A 170 -9.77 -13.15 -7.20
N LEU A 171 -10.36 -14.36 -7.20
CA LEU A 171 -10.05 -15.36 -6.17
C LEU A 171 -8.60 -15.87 -6.24
N ALA A 172 -8.05 -16.04 -7.44
CA ALA A 172 -6.64 -16.42 -7.61
C ALA A 172 -5.69 -15.32 -7.14
N ILE A 173 -6.03 -14.04 -7.43
CA ILE A 173 -5.32 -12.87 -6.91
C ILE A 173 -5.39 -12.83 -5.38
N ALA A 174 -6.58 -13.02 -4.81
CA ALA A 174 -6.73 -13.08 -3.35
C ALA A 174 -5.87 -14.19 -2.71
N GLN A 175 -5.84 -15.37 -3.34
CA GLN A 175 -5.02 -16.48 -2.88
C GLN A 175 -3.53 -16.12 -2.87
N SER A 176 -3.00 -15.50 -3.92
CA SER A 176 -1.58 -15.13 -3.99
C SER A 176 -1.20 -14.13 -2.89
N HIS A 177 -2.05 -13.14 -2.61
CA HIS A 177 -1.82 -12.19 -1.51
C HIS A 177 -1.87 -12.85 -0.13
N PHE A 178 -2.82 -13.75 0.13
CA PHE A 178 -2.87 -14.45 1.41
C PHE A 178 -1.71 -15.44 1.59
N GLU A 179 -1.26 -16.10 0.52
CA GLU A 179 -0.05 -16.94 0.54
C GLU A 179 1.20 -16.09 0.85
N ARG A 180 1.30 -14.90 0.26
CA ARG A 180 2.38 -13.95 0.55
C ARG A 180 2.31 -13.47 1.99
N ALA A 181 1.14 -13.10 2.49
CA ALA A 181 0.95 -12.69 3.88
C ALA A 181 1.36 -13.80 4.85
N LYS A 182 0.98 -15.06 4.58
CA LYS A 182 1.39 -16.24 5.35
C LYS A 182 2.90 -16.49 5.30
N SER A 183 3.55 -16.22 4.16
CA SER A 183 5.00 -16.39 4.04
C SER A 183 5.78 -15.39 4.90
N ILE A 184 5.22 -14.20 5.13
CA ILE A 184 5.80 -13.14 5.94
C ILE A 184 5.46 -13.36 7.42
N ASP A 185 4.19 -13.66 7.72
CA ASP A 185 3.66 -13.91 9.06
C ASP A 185 2.93 -15.25 9.11
N PRO A 186 3.62 -16.33 9.52
CA PRO A 186 3.05 -17.67 9.59
C PRO A 186 1.89 -17.82 10.58
N ASP A 187 1.78 -16.95 11.58
CA ASP A 187 0.78 -17.02 12.66
C ASP A 187 -0.47 -16.19 12.36
N ASN A 188 -0.54 -15.57 11.18
CA ASN A 188 -1.66 -14.72 10.79
C ASN A 188 -2.97 -15.52 10.61
N CYS A 189 -3.85 -15.42 11.61
CA CYS A 189 -5.12 -16.14 11.65
C CYS A 189 -6.05 -15.77 10.49
N VAL A 190 -6.01 -14.51 10.02
CA VAL A 190 -6.85 -14.01 8.93
C VAL A 190 -6.41 -14.65 7.62
N ALA A 191 -5.11 -14.59 7.30
CA ALA A 191 -4.59 -15.20 6.07
C ALA A 191 -4.87 -16.72 6.02
N ILE A 192 -4.66 -17.43 7.13
CA ILE A 192 -4.92 -18.88 7.20
C ILE A 192 -6.41 -19.19 7.06
N GLY A 193 -7.27 -18.42 7.72
CA GLY A 193 -8.72 -18.60 7.67
C GLY A 193 -9.27 -18.38 6.26
N PHE A 194 -8.89 -17.27 5.64
CA PHE A 194 -9.37 -16.92 4.30
C PHE A 194 -8.78 -17.81 3.21
N LEU A 195 -7.56 -18.34 3.34
CA LEU A 195 -7.04 -19.34 2.38
C LEU A 195 -7.91 -20.59 2.32
N LYS A 196 -8.33 -21.12 3.48
CA LYS A 196 -9.25 -22.26 3.54
C LYS A 196 -10.60 -21.93 2.87
N GLN A 197 -11.05 -20.69 3.05
CA GLN A 197 -12.32 -20.22 2.51
C GLN A 197 -12.27 -20.02 0.98
N VAL A 198 -11.19 -19.45 0.45
CA VAL A 198 -10.98 -19.30 -1.01
C VAL A 198 -10.93 -20.68 -1.68
N HIS A 199 -10.25 -21.65 -1.07
CA HIS A 199 -10.23 -23.04 -1.57
C HIS A 199 -11.63 -23.66 -1.58
N TYR A 200 -12.42 -23.43 -0.53
CA TYR A 200 -13.82 -23.87 -0.49
C TYR A 200 -14.67 -23.25 -1.60
N PHE A 201 -14.53 -21.94 -1.84
CA PHE A 201 -15.28 -21.24 -2.89
C PHE A 201 -14.88 -21.72 -4.29
N CYS A 202 -13.58 -21.89 -4.55
CA CYS A 202 -13.03 -22.44 -5.78
C CYS A 202 -13.54 -23.87 -6.08
N PHE A 203 -13.56 -24.74 -5.06
CA PHE A 203 -14.09 -26.09 -5.20
C PHE A 203 -15.60 -26.10 -5.50
N ARG A 204 -16.36 -25.21 -4.87
CA ARG A 204 -17.82 -25.12 -5.06
C ARG A 204 -18.18 -24.60 -6.45
N THR A 205 -17.48 -23.59 -6.96
CA THR A 205 -17.72 -23.02 -8.29
C THR A 205 -17.31 -23.98 -9.40
N CYS A 206 -16.17 -24.66 -9.28
CA CYS A 206 -15.73 -25.66 -10.26
C CYS A 206 -16.65 -26.90 -10.30
N ASN A 207 -17.18 -27.36 -9.16
CA ASN A 207 -18.18 -28.44 -9.16
C ASN A 207 -19.54 -28.03 -9.75
N TYR A 208 -19.97 -26.78 -9.55
CA TYR A 208 -21.29 -26.33 -10.02
C TYR A 208 -21.32 -26.04 -11.52
N PHE A 209 -20.21 -25.56 -12.08
CA PHE A 209 -20.12 -25.18 -13.50
C PHE A 209 -19.33 -26.16 -14.37
N ASN A 210 -18.80 -27.26 -13.81
CA ASN A 210 -17.94 -28.23 -14.52
C ASN A 210 -16.80 -27.54 -15.29
N ILE A 211 -16.23 -26.50 -14.68
CA ILE A 211 -15.08 -25.76 -15.21
C ILE A 211 -13.85 -26.44 -14.61
N CYS A 212 -12.96 -26.94 -15.46
CA CYS A 212 -11.67 -27.45 -15.02
C CYS A 212 -10.87 -26.29 -14.41
N CYS A 213 -10.84 -26.20 -13.08
CA CYS A 213 -9.89 -25.38 -12.35
C CYS A 213 -8.48 -25.87 -12.72
N VAL A 214 -7.79 -25.18 -13.64
CA VAL A 214 -6.35 -25.33 -13.80
C VAL A 214 -5.73 -24.86 -12.50
N HIS A 215 -5.22 -25.80 -11.72
CA HIS A 215 -4.35 -25.52 -10.59
C HIS A 215 -3.30 -24.50 -11.04
N PRO A 216 -3.13 -23.33 -10.40
CA PRO A 216 -1.95 -22.51 -10.64
C PRO A 216 -0.77 -23.32 -10.12
N GLN A 217 -0.15 -24.11 -10.99
CA GLN A 217 1.19 -24.61 -10.74
C GLN A 217 2.09 -23.39 -10.76
N LEU A 218 2.77 -23.14 -9.64
CA LEU A 218 3.84 -22.16 -9.56
C LEU A 218 4.77 -22.31 -10.77
N PRO A 219 5.14 -21.23 -11.49
CA PRO A 219 6.25 -21.32 -12.42
C PRO A 219 7.51 -21.59 -11.59
N THR A 220 7.96 -22.85 -11.61
CA THR A 220 9.27 -23.25 -11.10
C THR A 220 10.34 -22.47 -11.88
N ILE A 221 10.82 -21.38 -11.28
CA ILE A 221 11.98 -20.67 -11.80
C ILE A 221 13.22 -21.53 -11.50
N THR A 222 14.03 -21.70 -12.54
CA THR A 222 15.39 -22.28 -12.63
C THR A 222 15.55 -23.80 -12.54
N GLN A 223 15.57 -24.44 -13.72
CA GLN A 223 16.56 -25.48 -14.01
C GLN A 223 17.50 -24.95 -15.11
N PRO A 224 18.82 -25.13 -14.98
CA PRO A 224 19.79 -24.67 -15.97
C PRO A 224 19.70 -25.51 -17.26
N ALA A 225 19.99 -24.85 -18.38
CA ALA A 225 19.87 -25.37 -19.74
C ALA A 225 20.55 -26.74 -19.90
N HIS A 226 19.75 -27.72 -20.33
CA HIS A 226 20.24 -29.02 -20.76
C HIS A 226 20.87 -28.87 -22.15
N ASP A 227 22.14 -29.27 -22.25
CA ASP A 227 22.91 -29.34 -23.49
C ASP A 227 22.13 -30.07 -24.59
N ARG A 228 21.88 -29.38 -25.70
CA ARG A 228 21.45 -30.02 -26.95
C ARG A 228 22.68 -30.56 -27.66
N ALA A 229 22.95 -31.84 -27.42
CA ALA A 229 23.77 -32.64 -28.31
C ALA A 229 23.10 -32.72 -29.70
N THR A 230 23.78 -32.23 -30.73
CA THR A 230 23.43 -32.47 -32.13
C THR A 230 23.99 -33.82 -32.58
N PRO A 231 23.26 -34.63 -33.37
CA PRO A 231 23.72 -35.95 -33.79
C PRO A 231 24.76 -35.87 -34.92
N GLU A 232 25.70 -36.81 -34.84
CA GLU A 232 26.73 -37.13 -35.83
C GLU A 232 26.13 -37.41 -37.22
N SER A 233 26.77 -36.86 -38.27
CA SER A 233 26.66 -37.34 -39.65
C SER A 233 28.02 -37.12 -40.31
N ASP A 234 28.69 -38.23 -40.60
CA ASP A 234 30.00 -38.33 -41.25
C ASP A 234 29.95 -38.07 -42.77
N ASP A 235 31.16 -37.82 -43.29
CA ASP A 235 31.65 -37.90 -44.67
C ASP A 235 31.29 -36.77 -45.67
N GLU A 236 32.23 -35.89 -46.01
CA GLU A 236 33.32 -36.17 -46.97
C GLU A 236 34.32 -35.00 -47.07
N SER A 237 35.61 -35.32 -46.90
CA SER A 237 36.78 -34.90 -47.68
C SER A 237 36.65 -33.65 -48.61
N MET A 238 37.50 -32.63 -48.41
CA MET A 238 38.49 -32.16 -49.42
C MET A 238 39.36 -30.99 -48.92
N THR A 239 40.65 -31.32 -48.77
CA THR A 239 41.88 -30.56 -49.05
C THR A 239 42.05 -29.10 -48.58
N VAL A 240 43.05 -28.99 -47.71
CA VAL A 240 43.76 -27.81 -47.21
C VAL A 240 44.35 -26.98 -48.35
N ASP A 241 44.17 -25.66 -48.28
CA ASP A 241 45.13 -24.74 -48.86
C ASP A 241 45.64 -23.72 -47.83
N ARG A 242 46.96 -23.75 -47.65
CA ARG A 242 47.74 -22.90 -46.77
C ARG A 242 47.89 -21.53 -47.46
N SER A 243 47.44 -20.47 -46.81
CA SER A 243 48.04 -19.16 -47.02
C SER A 243 48.08 -18.38 -45.71
N GLU A 244 49.30 -18.01 -45.36
CA GLU A 244 49.72 -17.35 -44.15
C GLU A 244 49.14 -15.94 -44.07
N GLN A 245 48.70 -15.49 -42.88
CA GLN A 245 48.93 -14.12 -42.42
C GLN A 245 48.76 -13.96 -40.91
N ARG A 246 49.87 -14.26 -40.22
CA ARG A 246 50.53 -13.45 -39.18
C ARG A 246 49.64 -12.74 -38.13
N ARG A 247 49.70 -13.30 -36.92
CA ARG A 247 49.45 -12.67 -35.61
C ARG A 247 50.03 -11.25 -35.51
N LYS A 248 49.32 -10.37 -34.81
CA LYS A 248 49.88 -9.52 -33.72
C LYS A 248 48.77 -8.91 -32.86
N ARG A 249 48.72 -9.38 -31.61
CA ARG A 249 48.12 -8.71 -30.44
C ARG A 249 49.27 -8.05 -29.70
N VAL A 250 49.22 -6.74 -29.43
CA VAL A 250 49.84 -6.11 -28.24
C VAL A 250 49.06 -4.83 -27.89
N LYS A 251 48.82 -4.70 -26.58
CA LYS A 251 48.28 -3.55 -25.83
C LYS A 251 49.22 -2.35 -25.86
N THR A 252 48.65 -1.14 -25.83
CA THR A 252 48.90 -0.11 -24.80
C THR A 252 47.69 0.79 -24.73
#